data_AF-A0AAX4L3B5-F1
#
_entry.id   AF-A0AAX4L3B5-F1
#
_cell.length_a   1.000
_cell.length_b   1.000
_cell.length_c   1.000
_cell.angle_alpha   90.00
_cell.angle_beta   90.00
_cell.angle_gamma   90.00
#
_symmetry.space_group_name_H-M   'P 1'
#
loop_
_entity.id
_entity.type
_entity.pdbx_description
1 polymer ?
#
loop_
_entity_poly.entity_id
_entity_poly.type
_entity_poly.pdbx_seq_one_letter_code
_entity_poly.pdbx_strand_id
1 'polypeptide(L)'
;MEDELTGTARKIYLYLLRQRRPVGIRKIQKDLNLSSPSIVSYHIKRLMEEGLVKEVDEGYVVAKIILEDYIRFKNVIIPRSLFLSSFLISSLAILIYLIFLHPFSADVFSLVVIFIITIITIFDVIKKYKKLKSL
;
A
#
# COMPACT_ATOMS: atom_id res chain seq x y z
N MET A 1 0.40 3.42 16.97
CA MET A 1 -1.04 3.27 17.19
C MET A 1 -1.71 3.65 15.90
N GLU A 2 -2.44 2.70 15.35
CA GLU A 2 -3.14 2.78 14.07
C GLU A 2 -4.01 4.02 14.03
N ASP A 3 -3.71 4.93 13.13
CA ASP A 3 -4.71 5.89 12.69
C ASP A 3 -4.64 5.84 11.17
N GLU A 4 -5.38 4.86 10.64
CA GLU A 4 -5.75 4.77 9.24
C GLU A 4 -5.98 6.18 8.72
N LEU A 5 -5.41 6.50 7.57
CA LEU A 5 -5.80 7.67 6.78
C LEU A 5 -7.33 7.76 6.81
N THR A 6 -7.86 8.64 7.65
CA THR A 6 -9.30 8.92 7.79
C THR A 6 -9.85 9.03 6.37
N GLY A 7 -10.99 8.39 6.08
CA GLY A 7 -11.42 8.14 4.70
C GLY A 7 -11.28 9.34 3.76
N THR A 8 -11.47 10.56 4.27
CA THR A 8 -11.25 11.84 3.55
C THR A 8 -9.79 12.08 3.14
N ALA A 9 -8.81 11.91 4.02
CA ALA A 9 -7.38 12.07 3.69
C ALA A 9 -6.95 11.08 2.58
N ARG A 10 -7.38 9.82 2.69
CA ARG A 10 -7.12 8.79 1.66
C ARG A 10 -7.79 9.14 0.33
N LYS A 11 -9.02 9.65 0.36
CA LYS A 11 -9.73 10.12 -0.85
C LYS A 11 -9.00 11.27 -1.53
N ILE A 12 -8.53 12.26 -0.77
CA ILE A 12 -7.75 13.39 -1.29
C ILE A 12 -6.43 12.90 -1.90
N TYR A 13 -5.70 12.03 -1.20
CA TYR A 13 -4.45 11.45 -1.71
C TYR A 13 -4.65 10.68 -3.02
N LEU A 14 -5.64 9.78 -3.09
CA LEU A 14 -5.94 9.01 -4.30
C LEU A 14 -6.43 9.90 -5.44
N TYR A 15 -7.18 10.96 -5.13
CA TYR A 15 -7.59 11.94 -6.11
C TYR A 15 -6.37 12.65 -6.70
N LEU A 16 -5.45 13.18 -5.88
CA LEU A 16 -4.22 13.83 -6.35
C LEU A 16 -3.35 12.88 -7.17
N LEU A 17 -3.28 11.60 -6.79
CA LEU A 17 -2.50 10.58 -7.52
C LEU A 17 -3.01 10.35 -8.95
N ARG A 18 -4.31 10.55 -9.21
CA ARG A 18 -4.92 10.40 -10.54
C ARG A 18 -4.73 11.63 -11.43
N GLN A 19 -4.28 12.76 -10.87
CA GLN A 19 -4.17 14.02 -11.58
C GLN A 19 -2.77 14.17 -12.18
N ARG A 20 -2.70 14.58 -13.45
CA ARG A 20 -1.43 14.84 -14.15
C ARG A 20 -0.86 16.23 -13.89
N ARG A 21 -1.65 17.10 -13.26
CA ARG A 21 -1.31 18.50 -12.98
C ARG A 21 -1.56 18.81 -11.50
N PRO A 22 -0.87 19.82 -10.94
CA PRO A 22 -1.16 20.31 -9.59
C PRO A 22 -2.63 20.69 -9.44
N VAL A 23 -3.19 20.42 -8.27
CA VAL A 23 -4.59 20.75 -7.99
C VAL A 23 -4.71 21.61 -6.74
N GLY A 24 -5.41 22.74 -6.87
CA GLY A 24 -5.71 23.62 -5.74
C GLY A 24 -6.86 23.13 -4.86
N ILE A 25 -6.89 23.61 -3.62
CA ILE A 25 -7.86 23.23 -2.56
C ILE A 25 -9.32 23.28 -3.03
N ARG A 26 -9.74 24.35 -3.71
CA ARG A 26 -11.15 24.51 -4.17
C ARG A 26 -11.56 23.43 -5.18
N LYS A 27 -10.65 23.03 -6.07
CA LYS A 27 -10.94 21.99 -7.06
C LYS A 27 -11.03 20.61 -6.40
N ILE A 28 -10.15 20.32 -5.44
CA ILE A 28 -10.23 19.10 -4.62
C ILE A 28 -11.56 19.06 -3.85
N GLN A 29 -11.94 20.16 -3.20
CA GLN A 29 -13.18 20.25 -2.43
C GLN A 29 -14.42 19.99 -3.30
N LYS A 30 -14.49 20.63 -4.48
CA LYS A 30 -15.60 20.48 -5.42
C LYS A 30 -15.66 19.05 -5.99
N ASP A 31 -14.55 18.52 -6.47
CA ASP A 31 -14.53 17.21 -7.15
C ASP A 31 -14.79 16.05 -6.18
N LEU A 32 -14.46 16.22 -4.89
CA LEU A 32 -14.72 15.22 -3.85
C LEU A 32 -16.01 15.49 -3.05
N ASN A 33 -16.80 16.52 -3.42
CA ASN A 33 -18.01 16.94 -2.71
C ASN A 33 -17.81 17.08 -1.19
N LEU A 34 -16.70 17.70 -0.79
CA LEU A 34 -16.37 17.89 0.62
C LEU A 34 -17.07 19.12 1.18
N SER A 35 -17.47 19.04 2.45
CA SER A 35 -18.33 20.04 3.09
C SER A 35 -17.71 21.43 3.18
N SER A 36 -16.38 21.55 3.23
CA SER A 36 -15.69 22.85 3.24
C SER A 36 -14.25 22.78 2.71
N PRO A 37 -13.72 23.91 2.18
CA PRO A 37 -12.31 24.02 1.82
C PRO A 37 -11.37 23.80 3.01
N SER A 38 -11.79 24.18 4.21
CA SER A 38 -10.99 24.02 5.43
C SER A 38 -10.72 22.55 5.76
N ILE A 39 -11.67 21.65 5.49
CA ILE A 39 -11.48 20.19 5.64
C ILE A 39 -10.37 19.70 4.70
N VAL A 40 -10.35 20.20 3.46
CA VAL A 40 -9.30 19.85 2.50
C VAL A 40 -7.95 20.36 2.99
N SER A 41 -7.85 21.62 3.40
CA SER A 41 -6.61 22.18 3.92
C SER A 41 -6.09 21.42 5.13
N TYR A 42 -6.97 21.02 6.05
CA TYR A 42 -6.61 20.22 7.22
C TYR A 42 -5.97 18.89 6.82
N HIS A 43 -6.60 18.13 5.91
CA HIS A 43 -6.08 16.85 5.46
C HIS A 43 -4.85 16.98 4.56
N ILE A 44 -4.77 18.01 3.70
CA ILE A 44 -3.57 18.31 2.91
C ILE A 44 -2.39 18.60 3.84
N LYS A 45 -2.58 19.40 4.89
CA LYS A 45 -1.53 19.69 5.87
C LYS A 45 -1.02 18.41 6.54
N ARG A 46 -1.91 17.53 7.01
CA ARG A 46 -1.52 16.21 7.56
C ARG A 46 -0.77 15.36 6.52
N LEU A 47 -1.24 15.30 5.27
CA LEU A 47 -0.56 14.58 4.19
C LEU A 47 0.82 15.17 3.84
N MET A 48 1.03 16.48 4.02
CA MET A 48 2.33 17.13 3.86
C MET A 48 3.26 16.84 5.04
N GLU A 49 2.74 16.85 6.27
CA GLU A 49 3.49 16.44 7.47
C GLU A 49 3.97 14.98 7.38
N GLU A 50 3.16 14.10 6.75
CA GLU A 50 3.52 12.71 6.43
C GLU A 50 4.43 12.57 5.19
N GLY A 51 4.76 13.67 4.51
CA GLY A 51 5.62 13.70 3.31
C GLY A 51 4.97 13.08 2.05
N LEU A 52 3.65 12.91 2.04
CA LEU A 52 2.90 12.25 0.96
C LEU A 52 2.52 13.20 -0.15
N VAL A 53 2.27 14.45 0.20
CA VAL A 53 1.89 15.55 -0.71
C VAL A 53 2.92 16.67 -0.56
N LYS A 54 3.14 17.42 -1.64
CA LYS A 54 3.90 18.68 -1.61
C LYS A 54 3.12 19.78 -2.31
N GLU A 55 3.34 21.00 -1.85
CA GLU A 55 2.88 22.21 -2.50
C GLU A 55 3.84 22.60 -3.63
N VAL A 56 3.30 23.07 -4.73
CA VAL A 56 3.98 23.65 -5.89
C VAL A 56 3.21 24.91 -6.33
N ASP A 57 3.80 25.73 -7.18
CA ASP A 57 3.25 27.06 -7.54
C ASP A 57 1.78 27.04 -8.00
N GLU A 58 1.32 25.96 -8.62
CA GLU A 58 -0.05 25.82 -9.14
C GLU A 58 -1.00 24.98 -8.24
N GLY A 59 -0.55 24.51 -7.08
CA GLY A 59 -1.37 23.74 -6.12
C GLY A 59 -0.62 22.56 -5.50
N TYR A 60 -1.31 21.43 -5.31
CA TYR A 60 -0.76 20.28 -4.60
C TYR A 60 -0.53 19.09 -5.53
N VAL A 61 0.59 18.39 -5.33
CA VAL A 61 0.94 17.15 -6.04
C VAL A 61 1.40 16.07 -5.07
N VAL A 62 1.28 14.80 -5.46
CA VAL A 62 1.81 13.69 -4.68
C VAL A 62 3.34 13.74 -4.69
N ALA A 63 3.95 13.89 -3.52
CA ALA A 63 5.40 13.90 -3.34
C ALA A 63 5.97 12.48 -3.26
N LYS A 64 5.23 11.59 -2.58
CA LYS A 64 5.63 10.21 -2.35
C LYS A 64 4.50 9.27 -2.71
N ILE A 65 4.76 8.42 -3.69
CA ILE A 65 3.83 7.38 -4.10
C ILE A 65 3.98 6.23 -3.08
N ILE A 66 3.03 6.09 -2.17
CA ILE A 66 2.86 4.87 -1.35
C ILE A 66 2.15 3.83 -2.23
N LEU A 67 2.76 3.48 -3.36
CA LEU A 67 2.53 2.19 -4.01
C LEU A 67 3.53 1.20 -3.39
N GLU A 68 3.58 1.14 -2.06
CA GLU A 68 4.55 0.30 -1.34
C GLU A 68 4.34 -1.19 -1.58
N ASP A 69 3.15 -1.58 -2.04
CA ASP A 69 2.78 -2.97 -2.27
C ASP A 69 2.50 -3.28 -3.73
N TYR A 70 3.22 -2.71 -4.71
CA TYR A 70 3.05 -3.14 -6.10
C TYR A 70 4.36 -3.65 -6.68
N ILE A 71 4.37 -4.93 -7.11
CA ILE A 71 5.48 -5.54 -7.84
C ILE A 71 5.19 -5.35 -9.32
N ARG A 72 6.12 -4.76 -10.08
CA ARG A 72 6.03 -4.71 -11.54
C ARG A 72 6.38 -6.09 -12.09
N PHE A 73 5.39 -6.78 -12.67
CA PHE A 73 5.63 -7.98 -13.47
C PHE A 73 5.35 -7.65 -14.95
N LYS A 74 6.43 -7.51 -15.73
CA LYS A 74 6.43 -7.07 -17.14
C LYS A 74 5.60 -5.79 -17.39
N ASN A 75 4.33 -5.92 -17.77
CA ASN A 75 3.43 -4.81 -18.15
C ASN A 75 2.24 -4.62 -17.20
N VAL A 76 2.14 -5.40 -16.11
CA VAL A 76 1.01 -5.31 -15.17
C VAL A 76 1.51 -4.91 -13.79
N ILE A 77 0.89 -3.88 -13.22
CA ILE A 77 1.14 -3.41 -11.85
C ILE A 77 0.22 -4.22 -10.94
N ILE A 78 0.74 -5.28 -10.32
CA ILE A 78 -0.05 -6.17 -9.45
C ILE A 78 0.29 -5.83 -8.00
N PRO A 79 -0.71 -5.59 -7.13
CA PRO A 79 -0.48 -5.52 -5.71
C PRO A 79 0.26 -6.78 -5.25
N ARG A 80 1.42 -6.64 -4.63
CA ARG A 80 2.20 -7.72 -4.00
C ARG A 80 1.32 -8.60 -3.11
N SER A 81 0.36 -8.00 -2.41
CA SER A 81 -0.63 -8.71 -1.60
C SER A 81 -1.42 -9.72 -2.44
N LEU A 82 -1.83 -9.38 -3.67
CA LEU A 82 -2.54 -10.33 -4.54
C LEU A 82 -1.66 -11.52 -4.95
N PHE A 83 -0.38 -11.28 -5.25
CA PHE A 83 0.55 -12.35 -5.59
C PHE A 83 0.78 -13.29 -4.40
N LEU A 84 1.03 -12.73 -3.20
CA LEU A 84 1.18 -13.50 -1.97
C LEU A 84 -0.10 -14.26 -1.61
N SER A 85 -1.27 -13.64 -1.73
CA SER A 85 -2.55 -14.31 -1.49
C SER A 85 -2.76 -15.48 -2.44
N SER A 86 -2.48 -15.33 -3.74
CA SER A 86 -2.60 -16.44 -4.70
C SER A 86 -1.64 -17.58 -4.36
N PHE A 87 -0.39 -17.27 -3.98
CA PHE A 87 0.58 -18.27 -3.57
C PHE A 87 0.11 -19.01 -2.32
N LEU A 88 -0.33 -18.30 -1.28
CA LEU A 88 -0.83 -18.90 -0.03
C LEU A 88 -2.06 -19.78 -0.26
N ILE A 89 -3.01 -19.34 -1.10
CA ILE A 89 -4.20 -20.13 -1.43
C ILE A 89 -3.80 -21.43 -2.13
N SER A 90 -2.91 -21.36 -3.13
CA SER A 90 -2.43 -22.55 -3.83
C SER A 90 -1.64 -23.49 -2.90
N SER A 91 -0.79 -22.93 -2.03
CA SER A 91 -0.04 -23.68 -1.03
C SER A 91 -0.94 -24.35 -0.01
N LEU A 92 -2.03 -23.70 0.41
CA LEU A 92 -2.99 -24.27 1.34
C LEU A 92 -3.72 -25.47 0.72
N ALA A 93 -4.12 -25.37 -0.55
CA ALA A 93 -4.74 -26.48 -1.27
C ALA A 93 -3.81 -27.70 -1.37
N ILE A 94 -2.53 -27.46 -1.70
CA ILE A 94 -1.50 -28.52 -1.77
C ILE A 94 -1.25 -29.13 -0.38
N LEU A 95 -1.19 -28.29 0.67
CA LEU A 95 -1.00 -28.75 2.04
C LEU A 95 -2.15 -29.66 2.48
N ILE A 96 -3.40 -29.26 2.25
CA ILE A 96 -4.58 -30.08 2.55
C ILE A 96 -4.47 -31.43 1.85
N TYR A 97 -4.15 -31.44 0.55
CA TYR A 97 -3.95 -32.67 -0.21
C TYR A 97 -2.84 -33.56 0.38
N LEU A 98 -1.69 -32.98 0.75
CA LEU A 98 -0.56 -33.71 1.32
C LEU A 98 -0.85 -34.27 2.71
N ILE A 99 -1.62 -33.56 3.56
CA ILE A 99 -1.99 -34.04 4.90
C ILE A 99 -2.74 -35.37 4.81
N PHE A 100 -3.62 -35.55 3.83
CA PHE A 100 -4.40 -36.78 3.69
C PHE A 100 -3.62 -37.95 3.11
N LEU A 101 -2.63 -37.70 2.24
CA LEU A 101 -1.93 -38.76 1.49
C LEU A 101 -0.52 -39.05 2.01
N HIS A 102 0.20 -38.02 2.43
CA HIS A 102 1.62 -38.09 2.80
C HIS A 102 1.95 -37.12 3.96
N PRO A 103 1.60 -37.47 5.22
CA PRO A 103 1.77 -36.58 6.37
C PRO A 103 3.21 -36.05 6.56
N PHE A 104 4.21 -36.92 6.41
CA PHE A 104 5.62 -36.51 6.50
C PHE A 104 6.02 -35.49 5.43
N SER A 105 5.46 -35.62 4.22
CA SER A 105 5.71 -34.65 3.14
C SER A 105 4.99 -33.33 3.39
N ALA A 106 3.82 -33.36 4.04
CA ALA A 106 3.10 -32.16 4.45
C ALA A 106 3.89 -31.34 5.47
N ASP A 107 4.52 -32.00 6.46
CA ASP A 107 5.34 -31.33 7.48
C ASP A 107 6.52 -30.59 6.83
N VAL A 108 7.29 -31.28 5.97
CA VAL A 108 8.41 -30.68 5.24
C VAL A 108 7.95 -29.53 4.34
N PHE A 109 6.84 -29.72 3.62
CA PHE A 109 6.28 -28.68 2.75
C PHE A 109 5.87 -27.43 3.54
N SER A 110 5.19 -27.62 4.68
CA SER A 110 4.75 -26.51 5.54
C SER A 110 5.93 -25.69 6.07
N LEU A 111 7.02 -26.36 6.48
CA LEU A 111 8.24 -25.70 6.95
C LEU A 111 8.88 -24.84 5.85
N VAL A 112 8.98 -25.36 4.63
CA VAL A 112 9.53 -24.62 3.48
C VAL A 112 8.67 -23.38 3.18
N VAL A 113 7.35 -23.53 3.17
CA VAL A 113 6.42 -22.43 2.89
C VAL A 113 6.54 -21.34 3.97
N ILE A 114 6.53 -21.73 5.25
CA ILE A 114 6.70 -20.79 6.37
C ILE A 114 8.03 -20.07 6.26
N PHE A 115 9.12 -20.78 5.99
CA PHE A 115 10.45 -20.19 5.85
C PHE A 115 10.50 -19.12 4.74
N ILE A 116 9.90 -19.39 3.58
CA ILE A 116 9.80 -18.44 2.47
C ILE A 116 9.00 -17.20 2.89
N ILE A 117 7.85 -17.37 3.53
CA ILE A 117 6.99 -16.25 3.99
C ILE A 117 7.73 -15.39 5.03
N THR A 118 8.43 -16.02 5.96
CA THR A 118 9.21 -15.33 7.00
C THR A 118 10.33 -14.49 6.37
N ILE A 119 11.05 -15.02 5.39
CA ILE A 119 12.08 -14.25 4.66
C ILE A 119 11.45 -13.03 3.96
N ILE A 120 10.36 -13.25 3.23
CA ILE A 120 9.66 -12.20 2.48
C ILE A 120 9.19 -11.08 3.42
N THR A 121 8.62 -11.43 4.58
CA THR A 121 8.13 -10.46 5.56
C THR A 121 9.26 -9.71 6.26
N ILE A 122 10.37 -10.39 6.60
CA ILE A 122 11.57 -9.73 7.15
C ILE A 122 12.12 -8.70 6.17
N PHE A 123 12.24 -9.05 4.88
CA PHE A 123 12.70 -8.11 3.85
C PHE A 123 11.79 -6.87 3.76
N ASP A 124 10.48 -7.05 3.92
CA ASP A 124 9.52 -5.94 3.88
C ASP A 124 9.64 -5.03 5.08
N VAL A 125 9.76 -5.60 6.26
CA VAL A 125 9.96 -4.85 7.49
C VAL A 125 11.26 -4.06 7.41
N ILE A 126 12.36 -4.68 6.96
CA ILE A 126 13.66 -4.01 6.79
C ILE A 126 13.55 -2.87 5.77
N LYS A 127 12.91 -3.11 4.63
CA LYS A 127 12.72 -2.08 3.59
C LYS A 127 11.89 -0.91 4.11
N LYS A 128 10.79 -1.17 4.82
CA LYS A 128 9.93 -0.15 5.45
C LYS A 128 10.70 0.62 6.52
N TYR A 129 11.46 -0.08 7.38
CA TYR A 129 12.26 0.52 8.43
C TYR A 129 13.36 1.44 7.88
N LYS A 130 14.11 1.00 6.86
CA LYS A 130 15.13 1.83 6.20
C LYS A 130 14.51 3.10 5.58
N LYS A 131 13.33 2.97 5.00
CA LYS A 131 12.58 4.08 4.37
C LYS A 131 12.03 5.08 5.39
N LEU A 132 11.74 4.64 6.62
CA LEU A 132 11.38 5.49 7.75
C LEU A 132 12.57 6.24 8.32
N LYS A 133 13.75 5.59 8.40
CA LYS A 133 14.99 6.22 8.90
C LYS A 133 15.63 7.21 7.91
N SER A 134 15.31 7.11 6.62
CA SER A 134 15.80 8.01 5.56
C SER A 134 14.89 9.20 5.28
N LEU A 135 13.80 9.34 6.04
CA LEU A 135 12.91 10.52 6.07
C LEU A 135 13.35 11.41 7.24
#